data_AF-A0A645FM90-F1
#
_entry.id   AF-A0A645FM90-F1
#
_cell.length_a   1.000
_cell.length_b   1.000
_cell.length_c   1.000
_cell.angle_alpha   90.00
_cell.angle_beta   90.00
_cell.angle_gamma   90.00
#
_symmetry.space_group_name_H-M   'P 1'
#
loop_
_entity.id
_entity.type
_entity.pdbx_description
1 polymer ?
#
loop_
_entity_poly.entity_id
_entity_poly.type
_entity_poly.pdbx_seq_one_letter_code
_entity_poly.pdbx_strand_id
1 'polypeptide(L)'
;MEHGYNVLALGHNLDDVSETVLMNLFQTGRFKSFRPKFWQSRTGLWVIRPLIYIGEKELKKEALRLKLPITPEICPFSLHTQRSKTRLLIEQLEQENPSIKMNIIHALSSVRSSDVWGIEQEDCEKERR
;
A
#
# COMPACT_ATOMS: atom_id res chain seq x y z
N MET A 1 13.14 12.77 -20.55
CA MET A 1 13.82 13.01 -19.26
C MET A 1 15.28 13.28 -19.54
N GLU A 2 15.85 14.30 -18.93
CA GLU A 2 17.20 14.81 -19.20
C GLU A 2 18.32 13.76 -19.04
N HIS A 3 18.08 12.72 -18.24
CA HIS A 3 19.07 11.71 -17.86
C HIS A 3 18.76 10.29 -18.38
N GLY A 4 17.74 10.11 -19.24
CA GLY A 4 17.43 8.79 -19.84
C GLY A 4 16.87 7.71 -18.89
N TYR A 5 16.43 8.06 -17.67
CA TYR A 5 15.82 7.10 -16.75
C TYR A 5 14.51 6.50 -17.29
N ASN A 6 14.29 5.22 -17.02
CA ASN A 6 13.09 4.46 -17.42
C ASN A 6 12.25 3.96 -16.22
N VAL A 7 12.73 4.17 -14.99
CA VAL A 7 12.10 3.72 -13.74
C VAL A 7 12.10 4.84 -12.71
N LEU A 8 10.98 5.02 -12.00
CA LEU A 8 10.82 5.87 -10.83
C LEU A 8 10.55 4.99 -9.60
N ALA A 9 11.45 5.00 -8.62
CA ALA A 9 11.25 4.32 -7.35
C ALA A 9 10.63 5.26 -6.31
N LEU A 10 9.55 4.83 -5.66
CA LEU A 10 8.87 5.57 -4.60
C LEU A 10 9.03 4.82 -3.27
N GLY A 11 9.33 5.57 -2.20
CA GLY A 11 9.62 5.03 -0.86
C GLY A 11 8.41 4.59 -0.04
N HIS A 12 7.32 4.15 -0.69
CA HIS A 12 6.12 3.70 0.03
C HIS A 12 6.38 2.37 0.74
N ASN A 13 5.95 2.30 1.99
CA ASN A 13 6.14 1.15 2.87
C ASN A 13 4.84 0.37 3.10
N LEU A 14 4.86 -0.64 3.99
CA LEU A 14 3.68 -1.43 4.33
C LEU A 14 2.58 -0.60 5.01
N ASP A 15 2.96 0.31 5.91
CA ASP A 15 2.04 1.20 6.63
C ASP A 15 1.29 2.11 5.63
N ASP A 16 1.97 2.67 4.63
CA ASP A 16 1.34 3.44 3.55
C ASP A 16 0.26 2.66 2.78
N VAL A 17 0.51 1.38 2.53
CA VAL A 17 -0.46 0.51 1.85
C VAL A 17 -1.69 0.33 2.74
N SER A 18 -1.48 -0.03 4.00
CA SER A 18 -2.56 -0.29 4.95
C SER A 18 -3.41 0.97 5.18
N GLU A 19 -2.78 2.13 5.36
CA GLU A 19 -3.46 3.42 5.44
C GLU A 19 -4.31 3.68 4.20
N THR A 20 -3.73 3.47 3.00
CA THR A 20 -4.44 3.70 1.73
C THR A 20 -5.63 2.76 1.55
N VAL A 21 -5.51 1.48 1.95
CA VAL A 21 -6.63 0.52 1.90
C VAL A 21 -7.78 0.99 2.77
N LEU A 22 -7.50 1.30 4.03
CA LEU A 22 -8.55 1.70 4.97
C LEU A 22 -9.16 3.05 4.62
N MET A 23 -8.36 4.01 4.14
CA MET A 23 -8.89 5.27 3.62
C MET A 23 -9.83 5.04 2.43
N ASN A 24 -9.44 4.22 1.44
CA ASN A 24 -10.31 3.91 0.31
C ASN A 24 -11.58 3.18 0.75
N LEU A 25 -11.47 2.24 1.69
CA LEU A 25 -12.59 1.48 2.22
C LEU A 25 -13.59 2.41 2.93
N PHE A 26 -13.13 3.20 3.90
CA PHE A 26 -14.01 4.01 4.73
C PHE A 26 -14.56 5.26 4.03
N GLN A 27 -13.84 5.82 3.07
CA GLN A 27 -14.25 7.07 2.40
C GLN A 27 -14.94 6.83 1.06
N THR A 28 -14.61 5.74 0.36
CA THR A 28 -15.11 5.48 -1.00
C THR A 28 -15.77 4.10 -1.16
N GLY A 29 -15.78 3.26 -0.12
CA GLY A 29 -16.33 1.92 -0.18
C GLY A 29 -15.53 0.95 -1.05
N ARG A 30 -14.24 1.25 -1.31
CA ARG A 30 -13.41 0.45 -2.22
C ARG A 30 -12.25 -0.22 -1.50
N PHE A 31 -12.16 -1.54 -1.60
CA PHE A 31 -11.01 -2.29 -1.12
C PHE A 31 -9.88 -2.30 -2.16
N LYS A 32 -9.03 -1.28 -2.14
CA LYS A 32 -7.90 -1.15 -3.08
C LYS A 32 -6.76 -0.32 -2.49
N SER A 33 -5.57 -0.49 -3.06
CA SER A 33 -4.42 0.39 -2.85
C SER A 33 -3.64 0.59 -4.15
N PHE A 34 -2.54 1.33 -4.09
CA PHE A 34 -1.58 1.42 -5.18
C PHE A 34 -0.87 0.07 -5.39
N ARG A 35 -0.38 -0.16 -6.62
CA ARG A 35 0.32 -1.41 -6.99
C ARG A 35 1.83 -1.32 -6.68
N PRO A 36 2.51 -2.44 -6.39
CA PRO A 36 3.97 -2.47 -6.22
C PRO A 36 4.74 -1.98 -7.45
N LYS A 37 4.23 -2.29 -8.64
CA LYS A 37 4.78 -1.91 -9.94
C LYS A 37 3.65 -1.57 -10.90
N PHE A 38 3.78 -0.47 -11.65
CA PHE A 38 2.87 -0.16 -12.75
C PHE A 38 3.55 0.72 -13.81
N TRP A 39 3.02 0.70 -15.04
CA TRP A 39 3.48 1.58 -16.12
C TRP A 39 2.70 2.90 -16.09
N GLN A 40 3.42 4.02 -16.06
CA GLN A 40 2.84 5.36 -16.08
C GLN A 40 2.99 5.95 -17.49
N SER A 41 1.94 5.80 -18.30
CA SER A 41 1.91 6.20 -19.71
C SER A 41 2.23 7.68 -19.93
N ARG A 42 1.71 8.58 -19.07
CA ARG A 42 1.92 10.03 -19.18
C ARG A 42 3.40 10.43 -19.11
N THR A 43 4.21 9.70 -18.34
CA THR A 43 5.64 9.99 -18.19
C THR A 43 6.52 9.02 -18.95
N GLY A 44 5.95 7.95 -19.53
CA GLY A 44 6.71 6.87 -20.16
C GLY A 44 7.66 6.14 -19.20
N LEU A 45 7.27 5.97 -17.93
CA LEU A 45 8.11 5.32 -16.91
C LEU A 45 7.42 4.15 -16.24
N TRP A 46 8.23 3.18 -15.82
CA TRP A 46 7.83 2.25 -14.77
C TRP A 46 7.90 2.92 -13.41
N VAL A 47 6.85 2.80 -12.60
CA VAL A 47 6.87 3.22 -11.20
C VAL A 47 6.94 1.96 -10.33
N ILE A 48 7.92 1.91 -9.42
CA ILE A 48 8.13 0.80 -8.49
C ILE A 48 8.12 1.27 -7.04
N ARG A 49 7.73 0.38 -6.12
CA ARG A 49 7.70 0.60 -4.67
C ARG A 49 8.43 -0.54 -3.96
N PRO A 50 9.77 -0.49 -3.85
CA PRO A 50 10.57 -1.60 -3.35
C PRO A 50 10.30 -1.95 -1.88
N LEU A 51 9.83 -0.99 -1.08
CA LEU A 51 9.69 -1.12 0.38
C LEU A 51 8.28 -1.54 0.82
N ILE A 52 7.40 -1.88 -0.13
CA ILE A 52 5.95 -2.04 0.08
C ILE A 52 5.56 -3.16 1.08
N TYR A 53 6.48 -4.08 1.37
CA TYR A 53 6.27 -5.19 2.32
C TYR A 53 6.96 -4.99 3.67
N ILE A 54 7.63 -3.85 3.86
CA ILE A 54 8.42 -3.57 5.06
C ILE A 54 7.68 -2.53 5.89
N GLY A 55 7.50 -2.80 7.18
CA GLY A 55 6.91 -1.84 8.11
C GLY A 55 7.81 -0.64 8.40
N GLU A 56 7.22 0.46 8.81
CA GLU A 56 7.95 1.69 9.13
C GLU A 56 8.90 1.50 10.32
N LYS A 57 8.53 0.68 11.30
CA LYS A 57 9.38 0.36 12.46
C LYS A 57 10.66 -0.33 12.02
N GLU A 58 10.56 -1.32 11.14
CA GLU A 58 11.69 -2.05 10.57
C GLU A 58 12.55 -1.14 9.68
N LEU A 59 11.93 -0.32 8.83
CA LEU A 59 12.65 0.66 8.01
C LEU A 59 13.45 1.64 8.86
N LYS A 60 12.86 2.15 9.95
CA LYS A 60 13.54 3.06 10.88
C LYS A 60 14.71 2.38 11.57
N LYS A 61 14.54 1.13 11.99
CA LYS A 61 15.62 0.32 12.59
C LYS A 61 16.77 0.13 11.60
N GLU A 62 16.48 -0.18 10.34
CA GLU A 62 17.49 -0.36 9.30
C GLU A 62 18.19 0.96 8.92
N ALA A 63 17.44 2.06 8.83
CA ALA A 63 18.02 3.39 8.60
C ALA A 63 19.01 3.78 9.71
N LEU A 64 18.66 3.52 10.97
CA LEU A 64 19.57 3.74 12.11
C LEU A 64 20.80 2.83 12.04
N ARG A 65 20.62 1.53 11.74
CA ARG A 65 21.72 0.56 11.60
C ARG A 65 22.71 0.98 10.51
N LEU A 66 22.18 1.47 9.38
CA LEU A 66 22.96 1.95 8.24
C LEU A 66 23.48 3.38 8.40
N LYS A 67 23.13 4.06 9.51
CA LYS A 67 23.48 5.46 9.78
C LYS A 67 23.03 6.43 8.67
N LEU A 68 21.86 6.17 8.09
CA LEU A 68 21.26 7.05 7.09
C LEU A 68 20.67 8.30 7.76
N PRO A 69 20.70 9.47 7.07
CA PRO A 69 20.06 10.67 7.58
C PRO A 69 18.54 10.50 7.66
N ILE A 70 17.96 10.74 8.83
CA ILE A 70 16.51 10.71 9.06
C ILE A 70 16.01 12.14 9.15
N THR A 71 15.08 12.51 8.28
CA THR A 71 14.44 13.84 8.32
C THR A 71 13.20 13.77 9.22
N PRO A 72 13.02 14.69 10.17
CA PRO A 72 11.80 14.76 10.96
C PRO A 72 10.59 15.11 10.08
N GLU A 73 9.38 14.76 10.52
CA GLU A 73 8.17 15.21 9.85
C GLU A 73 7.95 16.71 10.11
N ILE A 74 8.21 17.55 9.09
CA ILE A 74 8.16 19.02 9.22
C ILE A 74 6.85 19.60 8.69
N CYS A 75 5.91 18.79 8.17
CA CYS A 75 4.71 19.33 7.53
C CYS A 75 3.63 19.69 8.57
N PRO A 76 3.35 20.98 8.82
CA PRO A 76 2.37 21.39 9.84
C PRO A 76 0.93 20.98 9.46
N PHE A 77 0.67 20.73 8.17
CA PHE A 77 -0.63 20.29 7.68
C PHE A 77 -0.88 18.79 7.81
N SER A 78 0.12 17.98 8.20
CA SER A 78 -0.06 16.53 8.36
C SER A 78 -0.89 16.16 9.59
N LEU A 79 -0.93 17.01 10.62
CA LEU A 79 -1.43 16.64 11.96
C LEU A 79 -2.93 16.30 12.03
N HIS A 80 -3.76 16.84 11.13
CA HIS A 80 -5.23 16.64 11.16
C HIS A 80 -5.81 16.07 9.87
N THR A 81 -4.99 15.35 9.10
CA THR A 81 -5.46 14.68 7.89
C THR A 81 -6.22 13.40 8.19
N GLN A 82 -7.02 12.95 7.22
CA GLN A 82 -7.65 11.62 7.29
C GLN A 82 -6.61 10.50 7.39
N ARG A 83 -5.45 10.68 6.74
CA ARG A 83 -4.35 9.72 6.80
C ARG A 83 -3.85 9.54 8.22
N SER A 84 -3.64 10.63 8.96
CA SER A 84 -3.19 10.59 10.35
C SER A 84 -4.22 9.92 11.27
N LYS A 85 -5.52 10.15 11.04
CA LYS A 85 -6.59 9.44 11.77
C LYS A 85 -6.57 7.94 11.47
N THR A 86 -6.42 7.55 10.21
CA THR A 86 -6.33 6.14 9.80
C THR A 86 -5.09 5.46 10.38
N ARG A 87 -3.95 6.16 10.42
CA ARG A 87 -2.72 5.66 11.03
C ARG A 87 -2.90 5.33 12.51
N LEU A 88 -3.46 6.26 13.29
CA LEU A 88 -3.76 6.02 14.71
C LEU A 88 -4.70 4.82 14.92
N LEU A 89 -5.71 4.66 14.05
CA LEU A 89 -6.58 3.50 14.09
C LEU A 89 -5.82 2.20 13.81
N ILE A 90 -4.94 2.17 12.81
CA ILE A 90 -4.11 0.99 12.51
C ILE A 90 -3.20 0.66 13.70
N GLU A 91 -2.59 1.66 14.33
CA GLU A 91 -1.73 1.48 15.50
C GLU A 91 -2.49 0.87 16.68
N GLN A 92 -3.75 1.27 16.90
CA GLN A 92 -4.64 0.67 17.90
C GLN A 92 -4.94 -0.79 17.57
N LEU A 93 -5.34 -1.08 16.32
CA LEU A 93 -5.62 -2.45 15.86
C LEU A 93 -4.37 -3.34 15.91
N GLU A 94 -3.18 -2.79 15.69
CA GLU A 94 -1.91 -3.52 15.76
C GLU A 94 -1.59 -3.99 17.19
N GLN A 95 -2.06 -3.28 18.23
CA GLN A 95 -1.91 -3.73 19.62
C GLN A 95 -2.69 -5.01 19.90
N GLU A 96 -3.89 -5.14 19.32
CA GLU A 96 -4.74 -6.31 19.48
C GLU A 96 -4.35 -7.44 18.52
N ASN A 97 -3.95 -7.08 17.30
CA ASN A 97 -3.52 -8.01 16.26
C ASN A 97 -2.23 -7.52 15.59
N PRO A 98 -1.06 -7.99 16.04
CA PRO A 98 0.23 -7.62 15.46
C PRO A 98 0.38 -7.94 13.96
N SER A 99 -0.45 -8.85 13.42
CA SER A 99 -0.41 -9.24 12.01
C SER A 99 -1.37 -8.43 11.12
N ILE A 100 -2.08 -7.43 11.66
CA ILE A 100 -3.16 -6.74 10.94
C ILE A 100 -2.70 -6.13 9.60
N LYS A 101 -1.54 -5.49 9.55
CA LYS A 101 -1.01 -4.89 8.32
C LYS A 101 -0.68 -5.95 7.26
N MET A 102 -0.12 -7.09 7.67
CA MET A 102 0.15 -8.23 6.79
C MET A 102 -1.14 -8.87 6.28
N ASN A 103 -2.17 -8.96 7.12
CA ASN A 103 -3.48 -9.46 6.73
C ASN A 103 -4.14 -8.52 5.70
N ILE A 104 -4.04 -7.20 5.90
CA ILE A 104 -4.58 -6.19 4.97
C ILE A 104 -3.92 -6.32 3.59
N ILE A 105 -2.59 -6.39 3.51
CA ILE A 105 -1.91 -6.51 2.21
C ILE A 105 -2.17 -7.87 1.56
N HIS A 106 -2.22 -8.96 2.34
CA HIS A 106 -2.57 -10.28 1.82
C HIS A 106 -3.98 -10.28 1.21
N ALA A 107 -4.94 -9.66 1.90
CA ALA A 107 -6.32 -9.52 1.43
C ALA A 107 -6.40 -8.81 0.07
N LEU A 108 -5.49 -7.88 -0.26
CA LEU A 108 -5.47 -7.24 -1.59
C LEU A 108 -5.15 -8.21 -2.74
N SER A 109 -4.46 -9.31 -2.45
CA SER A 109 -4.06 -10.32 -3.44
C SER A 109 -4.86 -11.61 -3.35
N SER A 110 -5.66 -11.80 -2.30
CA SER A 110 -6.32 -13.07 -2.01
C SER A 110 -7.83 -13.09 -2.23
N VAL A 111 -8.44 -11.99 -2.68
CA VAL A 111 -9.88 -11.95 -3.00
C VAL A 111 -10.17 -12.91 -4.15
N ARG A 112 -11.03 -13.90 -3.93
CA ARG A 112 -11.50 -14.83 -4.96
C ARG A 112 -12.79 -14.31 -5.57
N SER A 113 -13.10 -14.72 -6.80
CA SER A 113 -14.38 -14.39 -7.44
C SER A 113 -15.59 -14.87 -6.60
N SER A 114 -15.44 -15.99 -5.88
CA SER A 114 -16.46 -16.50 -4.95
C SER A 114 -16.77 -15.56 -3.77
N ASP A 115 -15.81 -14.70 -3.41
CA ASP A 115 -15.93 -13.81 -2.25
C ASP A 115 -16.60 -12.48 -2.63
N VAL A 116 -16.75 -12.20 -3.94
CA VAL A 116 -17.35 -10.98 -4.47
C VAL A 116 -18.83 -11.20 -4.72
N TRP A 117 -19.68 -10.45 -4.02
CA TRP A 117 -21.14 -10.50 -4.22
C TRP A 117 -21.53 -9.81 -5.54
N GLY A 118 -22.47 -10.42 -6.28
CA GLY A 118 -23.09 -9.79 -7.46
C GLY A 118 -22.38 -10.00 -8.79
N ILE A 119 -21.41 -10.92 -8.87
CA ILE A 119 -20.93 -11.47 -10.15
C ILE A 119 -21.66 -12.81 -10.33
N GLU A 120 -22.67 -12.85 -11.20
CA GLU A 120 -23.16 -14.14 -11.69
C GLU A 120 -21.98 -14.85 -12.36
N GLN A 121 -21.77 -16.12 -12.01
CA GLN A 121 -20.66 -16.92 -12.52
C GLN A 121 -20.87 -17.20 -14.01
N GLU A 122 -20.54 -16.25 -14.88
CA GLU A 122 -20.30 -16.53 -16.29
C GLU A 122 -18.82 -16.83 -16.51
N ASP A 123 -18.59 -18.04 -17.03
CA ASP A 123 -17.37 -18.58 -17.63
C ASP A 123 -16.26 -19.12 -16.71
N CYS A 124 -16.46 -20.35 -16.23
CA CYS A 124 -15.37 -21.28 -15.87
C CYS A 124 -15.35 -22.56 -16.75
N GLU A 125 -16.16 -22.65 -17.81
CA GLU A 125 -16.28 -23.90 -18.62
C GLU A 125 -15.78 -23.83 -20.07
N LYS A 126 -15.18 -22.73 -20.55
CA LYS A 126 -14.79 -22.63 -21.98
C LYS A 126 -13.33 -22.92 -22.35
N GLU A 127 -12.49 -23.44 -21.45
CA GLU A 127 -11.09 -23.82 -21.80
C GLU A 127 -10.74 -25.29 -21.50
N ARG A 128 -11.73 -26.20 -21.46
CA ARG A 128 -11.48 -27.65 -21.52
C ARG A 128 -12.50 -28.36 -22.41
N ARG A 129 -12.37 -28.20 -23.73
CA ARG A 129 -12.69 -29.22 -24.75
C ARG A 129 -12.20 -28.77 -26.12
#